data_AF-A0A931W0F3-F1
#
_entry.id   AF-A0A931W0F3-F1
#
_cell.length_a   1.000
_cell.length_b   1.000
_cell.length_c   1.000
_cell.angle_alpha   90.00
_cell.angle_beta   90.00
_cell.angle_gamma   90.00
#
_symmetry.space_group_name_H-M   'P 1'
#
loop_
_entity.id
_entity.type
_entity.pdbx_description
1 polymer ?
#
loop_
_entity_poly.entity_id
_entity_poly.type
_entity_poly.pdbx_seq_one_letter_code
_entity_poly.pdbx_strand_id
1 'polypeptide(L)' 'MFEISVYIARNNYAAAECFLDTLYEKFQLPADSPTIGRRREELAQGLRSFPAGGHVIYYRETEQGSYYG' A
#
# COMPACT_ATOMS: atom_id res chain seq x y z
N MET A 1 7.63 1.21 4.09
CA MET A 1 6.92 2.14 5.00
C MET A 1 7.88 2.92 5.88
N PHE A 2 8.79 2.26 6.61
CA PHE A 2 9.65 2.90 7.60
C PHE A 2 10.45 4.12 7.10
N GLU A 3 10.98 4.09 5.88
CA GLU A 3 11.75 5.23 5.33
C GLU A 3 10.93 6.52 5.18
N ILE A 4 9.67 6.41 4.74
CA ILE A 4 8.79 7.57 4.56
C ILE A 4 8.42 8.15 5.93
N SER A 5 8.10 7.29 6.89
CA SER A 5 7.79 7.71 8.26
C SER A 5 8.97 8.37 8.94
N VAL A 6 10.19 7.84 8.79
CA VAL A 6 11.42 8.45 9.33
C VAL A 6 11.68 9.82 8.69
N TYR A 7 11.45 9.96 7.38
CA TYR A 7 11.59 11.25 6.70
C TYR A 7 10.63 12.31 7.27
N ILE A 8 9.35 11.95 7.48
CA ILE A 8 8.35 12.86 8.04
C ILE A 8 8.64 13.16 9.52
N ALA A 9 9.02 12.13 10.30
CA ALA A 9 9.26 12.23 11.74
C ALA A 9 10.44 13.17 12.08
N ARG A 10 11.42 13.32 11.18
CA ARG A 10 12.50 14.30 11.33
C ARG A 10 12.01 15.74 11.48
N ASN A 11 10.83 16.05 10.94
CA ASN A 11 10.24 17.39 10.98
C ASN A 11 9.00 17.46 11.88
N ASN A 12 8.21 16.39 11.94
CA ASN A 12 7.01 16.32 12.77
C ASN A 12 6.62 14.85 13.05
N TYR A 13 6.86 14.39 14.28
CA TYR A 13 6.55 13.02 14.69
C TYR A 13 5.05 12.70 14.62
N ALA A 14 4.17 13.61 15.09
CA ALA A 14 2.73 13.39 15.03
C ALA A 14 2.19 13.30 13.59
N ALA A 15 2.78 14.06 12.66
CA ALA A 15 2.47 13.93 11.25
C ALA A 15 2.91 12.60 10.65
N ALA A 16 3.99 11.99 11.17
CA ALA A 16 4.45 10.68 10.71
C ALA A 16 3.49 9.55 11.13
N GLU A 17 2.98 9.60 12.37
CA GLU A 17 1.98 8.66 12.87
C GLU A 17 0.67 8.79 12.08
N CYS A 18 0.13 10.00 11.93
CA CYS A 18 -1.09 10.24 11.16
C CYS A 18 -0.94 9.84 9.67
N PHE A 19 0.25 10.01 9.09
CA PHE A 19 0.55 9.55 7.74
C PHE A 19 0.51 8.03 7.62
N LEU A 20 1.03 7.31 8.61
CA LEU A 20 0.98 5.85 8.65
C LEU A 20 -0.45 5.35 8.71
N ASP A 21 -1.30 5.94 9.55
CA ASP A 21 -2.71 5.58 9.67
C ASP A 21 -3.45 5.81 8.34
N THR A 22 -3.29 7.00 7.76
CA THR A 22 -3.90 7.34 6.46
C THR A 22 -3.44 6.40 5.36
N LEU A 23 -2.17 6.01 5.38
CA LEU A 23 -1.62 5.09 4.40
C LEU A 23 -2.18 3.68 4.61
N TYR A 24 -2.32 3.23 5.85
CA TYR A 24 -2.92 1.94 6.21
C TYR A 24 -4.38 1.85 5.74
N GLU A 25 -5.17 2.90 5.94
CA GLU A 25 -6.55 2.98 5.43
C GLU A 25 -6.62 2.80 3.91
N LYS A 26 -5.67 3.38 3.17
CA LYS A 26 -5.61 3.25 1.70
C LYS A 26 -5.25 1.85 1.23
N PHE A 27 -4.62 1.04 2.07
CA PHE A 27 -4.34 -0.37 1.78
C PHE A 27 -5.54 -1.29 2.02
N GLN A 28 -6.53 -0.87 2.84
CA GLN A 28 -7.69 -1.71 3.15
C GLN A 28 -8.49 -2.06 1.90
N LEU A 29 -8.81 -1.08 1.06
CA LEU A 29 -9.63 -1.31 -0.14
C LEU A 29 -9.03 -2.31 -1.15
N PRO A 30 -7.75 -2.19 -1.57
CA PRO A 30 -7.15 -3.20 -2.44
C PRO A 30 -6.88 -4.54 -1.73
N ALA A 31 -6.83 -4.59 -0.39
CA ALA A 31 -6.76 -5.85 0.35
C ALA A 31 -8.11 -6.60 0.35
N ASP A 32 -9.21 -5.88 0.59
CA ASP A 32 -10.57 -6.43 0.59
C ASP A 32 -11.07 -6.77 -0.82
N SER A 33 -10.64 -6.01 -1.82
CA SER A 33 -10.97 -6.23 -3.22
C SER A 33 -9.71 -6.24 -4.10
N PRO A 34 -8.93 -7.34 -4.12
CA PRO A 34 -7.68 -7.42 -4.86
C PRO A 34 -7.81 -7.13 -6.36
N THR A 35 -8.99 -7.32 -6.92
CA THR A 35 -9.26 -7.11 -8.35
C THR A 35 -9.45 -5.63 -8.73
N ILE A 36 -9.62 -4.72 -7.77
CA ILE A 36 -9.96 -3.30 -7.99
C ILE A 36 -8.83 -2.49 -8.66
N GLY A 37 -7.58 -2.89 -8.45
CA GLY A 37 -6.41 -2.22 -9.03
C GLY A 37 -6.22 -2.55 -10.51
N ARG A 38 -5.69 -1.59 -11.26
CA ARG A 38 -5.38 -1.76 -12.69
C ARG A 38 -4.24 -2.76 -12.85
N ARG A 39 -4.39 -3.76 -13.72
CA ARG A 39 -3.31 -4.67 -14.10
C ARG A 39 -2.16 -3.91 -14.76
N ARG A 40 -0.94 -4.30 -14.38
CA ARG A 40 0.34 -3.73 -14.82
C ARG A 40 1.22 -4.81 -15.43
N GLU A 41 0.63 -5.58 -16.35
CA GLU A 41 1.34 -6.65 -17.07
C GLU A 41 2.53 -6.10 -17.88
N GLU A 42 2.50 -4.81 -18.24
CA GLU A 42 3.61 -4.10 -18.86
C GLU A 42 4.85 -3.92 -17.95
N LEU A 43 4.67 -4.00 -16.62
CA LEU A 43 5.75 -3.86 -15.65
C LEU A 43 6.18 -5.21 -15.08
N ALA A 44 5.21 -6.07 -14.72
CA ALA A 44 5.47 -7.43 -14.29
C ALA A 44 4.19 -8.27 -14.31
N GLN A 45 4.33 -9.59 -14.51
CA GLN A 45 3.21 -10.52 -14.47
C GLN A 45 2.51 -10.49 -13.11
N GLY A 46 1.17 -10.43 -13.15
CA GLY A 46 0.30 -10.43 -11.97
C GLY A 46 0.34 -9.14 -11.13
N LEU A 47 1.12 -8.13 -11.55
CA LEU A 47 1.21 -6.86 -10.84
C LEU A 47 -0.06 -6.03 -11.06
N ARG A 48 -0.53 -5.37 -10.01
CA ARG A 48 -1.61 -4.41 -10.02
C ARG A 48 -1.17 -3.10 -9.38
N SER A 49 -1.78 -2.00 -9.81
CA SER A 49 -1.59 -0.68 -9.20
C SER A 49 -2.92 -0.09 -8.76
N PHE A 50 -2.93 0.58 -7.61
CA PHE A 50 -4.07 1.33 -7.10
C PHE A 50 -3.65 2.76 -6.71
N PRO A 51 -4.34 3.81 -7.22
CA PRO A 51 -4.04 5.19 -6.86
C PRO A 51 -4.47 5.49 -5.41
N ALA A 52 -3.57 6.07 -4.62
CA ALA A 52 -3.70 6.25 -3.18
C ALA A 52 -3.44 7.72 -2.78
N GLY A 53 -4.18 8.65 -3.38
CA GLY A 53 -3.90 10.08 -3.30
C GLY A 53 -2.63 10.44 -4.09
N GLY A 54 -1.64 11.06 -3.45
CA GLY A 54 -0.35 11.40 -4.08
C GLY A 54 0.62 10.23 -4.30
N HIS A 55 0.22 8.99 -4.01
CA HIS A 55 1.07 7.80 -4.12
C HIS A 55 0.36 6.72 -4.94
N VAL A 56 1.13 5.74 -5.45
CA VAL A 56 0.61 4.56 -6.14
C VAL A 56 0.98 3.33 -5.33
N ILE A 57 -0.01 2.51 -5.00
CA ILE A 57 0.17 1.22 -4.33
C ILE A 57 0.33 0.15 -5.40
N TYR A 58 1.46 -0.55 -5.39
CA TYR A 58 1.67 -1.74 -6.22
C TYR A 58 1.50 -2.99 -5.37
N TYR A 59 0.75 -3.97 -5.88
CA TYR A 59 0.45 -5.21 -5.18
C TYR A 59 0.18 -6.35 -6.17
N ARG A 60 0.13 -7.59 -5.68
CA ARG A 60 -0.33 -8.76 -6.45
C ARG A 60 -1.50 -9.39 -5.71
N GLU A 61 -2.42 -9.99 -6.47
CA GLU A 61 -3.43 -10.86 -5.86
C GLU A 61 -2.71 -12.06 -5.26
N THR A 62 -2.94 -12.31 -3.97
CA THR A 62 -2.56 -13.57 -3.35
C THR A 62 -3.84 -14.39 -3.20
N GLU A 63 -3.81 -15.66 -3.56
CA GLU A 63 -4.84 -16.59 -3.07
C GLU A 63 -4.77 -16.54 -1.54
N GLN A 64 -5.91 -16.32 -0.89
CA GLN A 64 -6.01 -16.01 0.54
C GLN A 64 -5.12 -16.90 1.43
N GLY A 65 -4.22 -16.24 2.17
CA GLY A 65 -3.73 -16.59 3.50
C GLY A 65 -3.26 -18.03 3.77
N SER A 66 -2.08 -18.43 3.31
CA SER A 66 -1.30 -19.42 4.06
C SER A 66 -0.58 -18.68 5.20
N TYR A 67 -1.26 -18.63 6.34
CA TYR A 67 -0.65 -18.37 7.64
C TYR A 67 0.47 -19.41 7.82
N TYR A 68 1.73 -19.00 7.62
CA TYR A 68 2.86 -19.77 8.15
C TYR A 68 2.87 -19.49 9.66
N GLY A 69 2.42 -20.49 10.41
CA GLY A 69 2.56 -20.56 11.87
C GLY A 69 4.00 -20.75 12.30
#